data_AF-A0A356KKV1-F1
#
_entry.id   AF-A0A356KKV1-F1
#
_cell.length_a   1.000
_cell.length_b   1.000
_cell.length_c   1.000
_cell.angle_alpha   90.00
_cell.angle_beta   90.00
_cell.angle_gamma   90.00
#
_symmetry.space_group_name_H-M   'P 1'
#
loop_
_entity.id
_entity.type
_entity.pdbx_description
1 polymer ?
#
loop_
_entity_poly.entity_id
_entity_poly.type
_entity_poly.pdbx_seq_one_letter_code
_entity_poly.pdbx_strand_id
1 'polypeptide(L)'
;MDAEQYFTNLVLAAMVDGKLDEAERVLLEQHAENLRLTSEQAQTILNKVYSKELTEFVKPQSPEARKAAFRAVVRILRADKVLTGKEQRMIKLLGHHMEIPDEKIDAALGPKWDGGK
;
A
#
# COMPACT_ATOMS: atom_id res chain seq x y z
N MET A 1 -6.72 5.09 -11.09
CA MET A 1 -5.41 4.75 -10.53
C MET A 1 -5.04 3.40 -11.10
N ASP A 2 -3.88 3.32 -11.73
CA ASP A 2 -3.35 2.09 -12.33
C ASP A 2 -2.53 1.27 -11.32
N ALA A 3 -2.15 0.05 -11.69
CA ALA A 3 -1.40 -0.86 -10.82
C ALA A 3 -0.04 -0.28 -10.38
N GLU A 4 0.62 0.49 -11.25
CA GLU A 4 1.91 1.12 -10.97
C GLU A 4 1.79 2.23 -9.92
N GLN A 5 0.76 3.08 -10.00
CA GLN A 5 0.47 4.09 -8.98
C GLN A 5 0.11 3.46 -7.64
N TYR A 6 -0.64 2.35 -7.66
CA TYR A 6 -0.92 1.58 -6.45
C TYR A 6 0.36 1.07 -5.80
N PHE A 7 1.22 0.44 -6.60
CA PHE A 7 2.48 -0.09 -6.12
C PHE A 7 3.41 1.04 -5.66
N THR A 8 3.43 2.18 -6.33
CA THR A 8 4.18 3.38 -5.92
C THR A 8 3.75 3.85 -4.53
N ASN A 9 2.44 3.97 -4.28
CA ASN A 9 1.93 4.35 -2.97
C ASN A 9 2.30 3.32 -1.89
N LEU A 10 2.28 2.04 -2.22
CA LEU A 10 2.68 0.96 -1.33
C LEU A 10 4.16 1.06 -0.95
N VAL A 11 5.04 1.25 -1.94
CA VAL A 11 6.49 1.43 -1.75
C VAL A 11 6.78 2.69 -0.94
N LEU A 12 6.09 3.82 -1.23
CA LEU A 12 6.19 5.05 -0.46
C LEU A 12 5.80 4.86 1.00
N ALA A 13 4.71 4.12 1.26
CA ALA A 13 4.27 3.80 2.63
C ALA A 13 5.26 2.90 3.37
N ALA A 14 5.85 1.92 2.69
CA ALA A 14 6.87 1.04 3.26
C ALA A 14 8.20 1.76 3.52
N MET A 15 8.52 2.79 2.73
CA MET A 15 9.76 3.58 2.82
C MET A 15 9.70 4.74 3.84
N VAL A 16 8.61 4.92 4.59
CA VAL A 16 8.44 6.08 5.50
C VAL A 16 9.51 6.14 6.60
N ASP A 17 10.02 5.00 7.05
CA ASP A 17 11.11 4.93 8.03
C ASP A 17 12.52 5.03 7.40
N GLY A 18 12.57 5.19 6.07
CA GLY A 18 13.78 5.34 5.27
C GLY A 18 14.57 4.05 5.06
N LYS A 19 14.07 2.88 5.47
CA LYS A 19 14.77 1.59 5.29
C LYS A 19 13.79 0.47 4.98
N LEU A 20 13.96 -0.16 3.82
CA LEU A 20 13.33 -1.43 3.51
C LEU A 20 14.23 -2.58 3.99
N ASP A 21 13.74 -3.40 4.90
CA ASP A 21 14.36 -4.67 5.22
C ASP A 21 13.99 -5.78 4.21
N GLU A 22 14.62 -6.94 4.37
CA GLU A 22 14.44 -8.07 3.45
C GLU A 22 13.00 -8.60 3.46
N ALA A 23 12.34 -8.60 4.62
CA ALA A 23 10.95 -9.02 4.74
C ALA A 23 10.01 -8.04 3.99
N GLU A 24 10.27 -6.74 4.07
CA GLU A 24 9.52 -5.73 3.33
C GLU A 24 9.74 -5.81 1.83
N ARG A 25 10.96 -6.08 1.37
CA ARG A 25 11.23 -6.32 -0.06
C ARG A 25 10.44 -7.51 -0.59
N VAL A 26 10.50 -8.65 0.11
CA VAL A 26 9.75 -9.85 -0.29
C VAL A 26 8.24 -9.57 -0.32
N LEU A 27 7.72 -8.83 0.65
CA LEU A 27 6.31 -8.45 0.71
C LEU A 27 5.93 -7.52 -0.45
N LEU A 28 6.76 -6.52 -0.77
CA LEU A 28 6.56 -5.65 -1.92
C LEU A 28 6.61 -6.43 -3.25
N GLU A 29 7.53 -7.37 -3.42
CA GLU A 29 7.59 -8.23 -4.60
C GLU A 29 6.33 -9.09 -4.76
N GLN A 30 5.88 -9.75 -3.69
CA GLN A 30 4.61 -10.50 -3.68
C GLN A 30 3.41 -9.61 -4.04
N HIS A 31 3.42 -8.36 -3.57
CA HIS A 31 2.37 -7.41 -3.89
C HIS A 31 2.43 -6.91 -5.33
N ALA A 32 3.62 -6.73 -5.89
CA ALA A 32 3.80 -6.44 -7.31
C ALA A 32 3.26 -7.60 -8.17
N GLU A 33 3.56 -8.85 -7.81
CA GLU A 33 3.02 -10.03 -8.49
C GLU A 33 1.48 -10.09 -8.43
N ASN A 34 0.89 -9.81 -7.26
CA ASN A 34 -0.56 -9.73 -7.10
C ASN A 34 -1.21 -8.62 -7.95
N LEU A 35 -0.47 -7.54 -8.19
CA LEU A 35 -0.85 -6.44 -9.08
C LEU A 35 -0.56 -6.74 -10.57
N ARG A 36 -0.02 -7.92 -10.88
CA ARG A 36 0.43 -8.34 -12.22
C ARG A 36 1.49 -7.41 -12.82
N LEU A 37 2.30 -6.79 -11.97
CA LEU A 37 3.49 -6.06 -12.39
C LEU A 37 4.62 -7.05 -12.62
N THR A 38 5.43 -6.79 -13.64
CA THR A 38 6.68 -7.55 -13.81
C THR A 38 7.69 -7.15 -12.74
N SER A 39 8.63 -8.03 -12.44
CA SER A 39 9.74 -7.73 -11.53
C SER A 39 10.52 -6.48 -11.96
N GLU A 40 10.64 -6.22 -13.27
CA GLU A 40 11.27 -5.02 -13.81
C GLU A 40 10.47 -3.74 -13.53
N GLN A 41 9.14 -3.77 -13.69
CA GLN A 41 8.28 -2.64 -13.33
C GLN A 41 8.33 -2.35 -11.83
N ALA A 42 8.25 -3.40 -11.00
CA ALA A 42 8.34 -3.29 -9.56
C ALA A 42 9.70 -2.69 -9.12
N GLN A 43 10.80 -3.21 -9.67
CA GLN A 43 12.14 -2.72 -9.38
C GLN A 43 12.33 -1.27 -9.86
N THR A 44 11.75 -0.91 -11.00
CA THR A 44 11.79 0.47 -11.51
C THR A 44 11.10 1.43 -10.54
N ILE A 45 9.92 1.07 -10.04
CA ILE A 45 9.19 1.89 -9.06
C ILE A 45 9.97 1.98 -7.74
N LEU A 46 10.50 0.86 -7.24
CA LEU A 46 11.37 0.82 -6.07
C LEU A 46 12.57 1.76 -6.21
N ASN A 47 13.27 1.69 -7.34
CA ASN A 47 14.42 2.53 -7.61
C ASN A 47 14.04 4.01 -7.66
N LYS A 48 12.93 4.37 -8.32
CA LYS A 48 12.43 5.75 -8.39
C LYS A 48 12.04 6.32 -7.03
N VAL A 49 11.43 5.51 -6.16
CA VAL A 49 11.10 5.94 -4.80
C VAL A 49 12.39 6.07 -3.96
N TYR A 50 13.35 5.16 -4.13
CA TYR A 50 14.65 5.20 -3.44
C TYR A 50 15.52 6.38 -3.87
N SER A 51 15.54 6.71 -5.17
CA SER A 51 16.23 7.88 -5.72
C SER A 51 15.51 9.21 -5.43
N LYS A 52 14.36 9.17 -4.76
CA LYS A 52 13.49 10.33 -4.48
C LYS A 52 12.93 10.99 -5.74
N GLU A 53 12.89 10.29 -6.86
CA GLU A 53 12.18 10.74 -8.07
C GLU A 53 10.66 10.66 -7.88
N LEU A 54 10.19 9.66 -7.13
CA LEU A 54 8.80 9.53 -6.70
C LEU A 54 8.74 9.70 -5.18
N THR A 55 8.19 10.83 -4.73
CA THR A 55 8.09 11.18 -3.30
C THR A 55 6.67 11.47 -2.84
N GLU A 56 5.75 11.70 -3.78
CA GLU A 56 4.38 12.06 -3.47
C GLU A 56 3.44 10.88 -3.64
N PHE A 57 2.58 10.66 -2.64
CA PHE A 57 1.47 9.73 -2.76
C PHE A 57 0.52 10.21 -3.85
N VAL A 58 0.22 9.32 -4.79
CA VAL A 58 -0.81 9.56 -5.79
C VAL A 58 -2.16 9.44 -5.08
N LYS A 59 -2.78 10.58 -4.80
CA LYS A 59 -4.11 10.65 -4.16
C LYS A 59 -5.19 10.75 -5.25
N PRO A 60 -6.14 9.79 -5.34
CA PRO A 60 -7.27 9.93 -6.25
C PRO A 60 -8.09 11.18 -5.93
N GLN A 61 -8.60 11.87 -6.95
CA GLN A 61 -9.37 13.10 -6.73
C GLN A 61 -10.75 12.84 -6.09
N SER A 62 -11.43 11.76 -6.48
CA SER A 62 -12.74 11.40 -5.93
C SER A 62 -12.62 10.63 -4.59
N PRO A 63 -13.47 10.93 -3.59
CA PRO A 63 -13.55 10.18 -2.34
C PRO A 63 -13.81 8.68 -2.53
N GLU A 64 -14.63 8.32 -3.52
CA GLU A 64 -14.94 6.93 -3.88
C GLU A 64 -13.69 6.23 -4.40
N ALA A 65 -12.93 6.91 -5.26
CA ALA A 65 -11.68 6.41 -5.79
C ALA A 65 -10.61 6.25 -4.69
N ARG A 66 -10.57 7.16 -3.70
CA ARG A 66 -9.69 7.03 -2.51
C ARG A 66 -10.06 5.81 -1.68
N LYS A 67 -11.36 5.61 -1.41
CA LYS A 67 -11.85 4.43 -0.67
C LYS A 67 -11.56 3.14 -1.42
N ALA A 68 -11.80 3.11 -2.72
CA ALA A 68 -11.49 1.96 -3.56
C ALA A 68 -9.98 1.66 -3.53
N ALA A 69 -9.16 2.71 -3.60
CA ALA A 69 -7.72 2.58 -3.56
C ALA A 69 -7.21 2.03 -2.23
N PHE A 70 -7.70 2.59 -1.13
CA PHE A 70 -7.41 2.11 0.20
C PHE A 70 -7.82 0.65 0.39
N ARG A 71 -9.05 0.28 0.00
CA ARG A 71 -9.54 -1.11 0.08
C ARG A 71 -8.67 -2.06 -0.73
N ALA A 72 -8.23 -1.67 -1.94
CA ALA A 72 -7.38 -2.49 -2.78
C ALA A 72 -6.04 -2.81 -2.08
N VAL A 73 -5.40 -1.81 -1.48
CA VAL A 73 -4.14 -2.00 -0.75
C VAL A 73 -4.34 -2.82 0.52
N VAL A 74 -5.38 -2.54 1.32
CA VAL A 74 -5.70 -3.34 2.51
C VAL A 74 -5.94 -4.81 2.14
N ARG A 75 -6.60 -5.08 1.00
CA ARG A 75 -6.83 -6.46 0.52
C ARG A 75 -5.53 -7.21 0.26
N ILE A 76 -4.57 -6.49 -0.32
CA ILE A 76 -3.27 -7.02 -0.70
C ILE A 76 -2.44 -7.30 0.56
N LEU A 77 -2.36 -6.33 1.49
CA LEU A 77 -1.70 -6.43 2.80
C LEU A 77 -2.36 -7.42 3.79
N ARG A 78 -3.46 -8.05 3.39
CA ARG A 78 -4.18 -9.04 4.21
C ARG A 78 -4.31 -10.40 3.54
N ALA A 79 -3.73 -10.58 2.36
CA ALA A 79 -3.86 -11.81 1.58
C ALA A 79 -3.29 -13.03 2.33
N ASP A 80 -2.26 -12.80 3.12
CA ASP A 80 -1.53 -13.72 4.01
C ASP A 80 -2.17 -13.91 5.40
N LYS A 81 -3.33 -13.27 5.66
CA LYS A 81 -4.19 -13.39 6.86
C LYS A 81 -3.56 -12.98 8.20
N VAL A 82 -2.27 -12.64 8.25
CA VAL A 82 -1.56 -12.23 9.48
C VAL A 82 -1.02 -10.82 9.29
N LEU A 83 -1.76 -9.82 9.77
CA LEU A 83 -1.29 -8.42 9.79
C LEU A 83 -0.19 -8.24 10.82
N THR A 84 1.05 -8.11 10.35
CA THR A 84 2.20 -7.71 11.13
C THR A 84 2.09 -6.25 11.57
N GLY A 85 2.84 -5.87 12.62
CA GLY A 85 2.85 -4.49 13.10
C GLY A 85 3.36 -3.46 12.08
N LYS A 86 4.06 -3.92 11.02
CA LYS A 86 4.51 -3.08 9.91
C LYS A 86 3.38 -2.81 8.92
N GLU A 87 2.64 -3.84 8.51
CA GLU A 87 1.49 -3.69 7.62
C GLU A 87 0.38 -2.85 8.24
N GLN A 88 0.19 -2.98 9.55
CA GLN A 88 -0.72 -2.10 10.29
C GLN A 88 -0.33 -0.62 10.18
N ARG A 89 0.98 -0.31 10.22
CA ARG A 89 1.46 1.08 10.02
C ARG A 89 1.26 1.54 8.58
N MET A 90 1.55 0.69 7.60
CA MET A 90 1.32 1.00 6.19
C MET A 90 -0.16 1.33 5.92
N ILE A 91 -1.08 0.54 6.46
CA ILE A 91 -2.53 0.79 6.36
C ILE A 91 -2.90 2.14 6.99
N LYS A 92 -2.38 2.46 8.20
CA LYS A 92 -2.65 3.76 8.83
C LYS A 92 -2.15 4.93 8.01
N LEU A 93 -0.89 4.89 7.59
CA LEU A 93 -0.27 5.96 6.80
C LEU A 93 -1.02 6.19 5.49
N LEU A 94 -1.32 5.11 4.77
CA LEU A 94 -2.08 5.19 3.53
C LEU A 94 -3.49 5.75 3.75
N GLY A 95 -4.18 5.29 4.80
CA GLY A 95 -5.50 5.74 5.16
C GLY A 95 -5.55 7.25 5.42
N HIS A 96 -4.60 7.77 6.21
CA HIS A 96 -4.49 9.20 6.47
C HIS A 96 -4.16 10.00 5.19
N HIS A 97 -3.21 9.52 4.37
CA HIS A 97 -2.90 10.18 3.09
C HIS A 97 -4.08 10.20 2.10
N MET A 98 -4.91 9.16 2.14
CA MET A 98 -6.12 9.05 1.32
C MET A 98 -7.35 9.73 1.95
N GLU A 99 -7.21 10.42 3.08
CA GLU A 99 -8.31 11.05 3.82
C GLU A 99 -9.45 10.06 4.12
N ILE A 100 -9.08 8.83 4.46
CA ILE A 100 -10.01 7.80 4.91
C ILE A 100 -10.34 8.06 6.38
N PRO A 101 -11.62 8.02 6.79
CA PRO A 101 -11.98 8.18 8.19
C PRO A 101 -11.31 7.13 9.09
N ASP A 102 -10.85 7.52 10.27
CA ASP A 102 -10.14 6.65 11.22
C ASP A 102 -10.94 5.38 11.55
N GLU A 103 -12.27 5.46 11.66
CA GLU A 103 -13.15 4.31 11.86
C GLU A 103 -12.99 3.23 10.77
N LYS A 104 -12.74 3.64 9.53
CA LYS A 104 -12.50 2.73 8.40
C LYS A 104 -11.07 2.19 8.37
N ILE A 105 -10.11 2.97 8.86
CA ILE A 105 -8.73 2.53 9.05
C ILE A 105 -8.68 1.47 10.15
N ASP A 106 -9.30 1.73 11.30
CA ASP A 106 -9.37 0.79 12.42
C ASP A 106 -10.13 -0.50 12.04
N ALA A 107 -11.20 -0.38 11.26
CA ALA A 107 -11.89 -1.55 10.71
C ALA A 107 -10.99 -2.40 9.78
N ALA A 108 -10.09 -1.77 9.01
CA ALA A 108 -9.13 -2.47 8.17
C ALA A 108 -8.06 -3.22 8.98
N LEU A 109 -7.72 -2.70 10.17
CA LEU A 109 -6.78 -3.32 11.11
C LEU A 109 -7.42 -4.41 11.97
N GLY A 110 -8.75 -4.39 12.11
CA GLY A 110 -9.49 -5.33 12.94
C GLY A 110 -9.44 -6.78 12.44
N PRO A 111 -9.64 -7.78 13.31
CA PRO A 111 -9.59 -9.19 12.94
C PRO A 111 -10.69 -9.61 11.95
N LYS A 112 -11.82 -8.90 11.93
CA LYS A 112 -12.99 -9.15 11.06
C LYS A 112 -13.11 -8.10 9.95
N TRP A 113 -12.11 -8.01 9.07
CA TRP A 113 -12.27 -7.21 7.86
C TRP A 113 -12.94 -8.05 6.79
N ASP A 114 -14.12 -7.62 6.38
CA ASP A 114 -15.00 -8.28 5.42
C ASP A 114 -14.78 -7.80 3.98
N GLY A 115 -13.64 -7.14 3.71
CA GLY A 115 -13.34 -6.56 2.40
C GLY A 115 -14.11 -5.28 2.11
N GLY A 116 -14.93 -4.79 3.04
CA GLY A 116 -15.79 -3.62 2.90
C GLY A 116 -16.68 -3.72 1.67
N LYS A 117 -17.88 -4.29 1.82
CA LYS A 117 -18.96 -4.03 0.85
C LYS A 117 -19.28 -2.52 0.87
#